data_AF-A0A127SV39-F1
#
_entry.id   AF-A0A127SV39-F1
#
_cell.length_a   1.000
_cell.length_b   1.000
_cell.length_c   1.000
_cell.angle_alpha   90.00
_cell.angle_beta   90.00
_cell.angle_gamma   90.00
#
_symmetry.space_group_name_H-M   'P 1'
#
loop_
_entity.id
_entity.type
_entity.pdbx_description
1 polymer ?
#
loop_
_entity_poly.entity_id
_entity_poly.type
_entity_poly.pdbx_seq_one_letter_code
_entity_poly.pdbx_strand_id
1 'polypeptide(L)' 'YRLEHRQIKYKNNVIECDHGKLKRIIKATLGFKSMKTAYATIKGIEVMRALRKGQASLFYNGNILGEVWLVNRVFGL' A
#
# COMPACT_ATOMS: atom_id res chain seq x y z
N TYR A 1 -28.26 -26.83 7.08
CA TYR A 1 -27.79 -25.56 6.48
C TYR A 1 -26.53 -25.83 5.69
N ARG A 2 -26.59 -25.80 4.35
CA ARG A 2 -25.42 -26.04 3.48
C ARG A 2 -24.62 -24.73 3.40
N LEU A 3 -23.50 -24.66 4.11
CA LEU A 3 -22.55 -23.56 3.97
C LEU A 3 -21.87 -23.69 2.61
N GLU A 4 -22.39 -23.00 1.59
CA GLU A 4 -21.69 -22.89 0.31
C GLU A 4 -20.50 -21.94 0.48
N HIS A 5 -19.34 -22.54 0.73
CA HIS A 5 -18.08 -21.83 0.78
C HIS A 5 -17.66 -21.46 -0.65
N ARG A 6 -18.18 -20.34 -1.17
CA ARG A 6 -17.66 -19.69 -2.39
C ARG A 6 -16.32 -19.01 -2.07
N GLN A 7 -15.32 -19.79 -1.65
CA GLN A 7 -13.94 -19.35 -1.65
C GLN A 7 -13.50 -19.26 -3.11
N ILE A 8 -13.65 -18.07 -3.68
CA ILE A 8 -12.99 -17.72 -4.91
C ILE A 8 -11.49 -17.69 -4.59
N LYS A 9 -10.82 -18.84 -4.71
CA LYS A 9 -9.41 -19.08 -4.32
C LYS A 9 -8.47 -17.99 -4.83
N TYR A 10 -8.73 -17.45 -6.02
CA TYR A 10 -7.92 -16.37 -6.57
C TYR A 10 -8.02 -15.06 -5.78
N LYS A 11 -9.20 -14.68 -5.28
CA LYS A 11 -9.39 -13.46 -4.47
C LYS A 11 -8.72 -13.61 -3.11
N ASN A 12 -8.83 -14.79 -2.51
CA ASN A 12 -8.17 -15.08 -1.24
C ASN A 12 -6.64 -15.06 -1.39
N ASN A 13 -6.10 -15.68 -2.45
CA ASN A 13 -4.68 -15.65 -2.73
C ASN A 13 -4.13 -14.21 -2.92
N VAL A 14 -4.92 -13.31 -3.53
CA VAL A 14 -4.52 -11.90 -3.69
C VAL A 14 -4.46 -11.18 -2.35
N ILE A 15 -5.48 -11.35 -1.51
CA ILE A 15 -5.54 -10.75 -0.17
C ILE A 15 -4.41 -11.31 0.71
N GLU A 16 -4.23 -12.62 0.74
CA GLU A 16 -3.16 -13.29 1.49
C GLU A 16 -1.77 -12.88 1.02
N CYS A 17 -1.56 -12.74 -0.30
CA CYS A 17 -0.27 -12.30 -0.85
C CYS A 17 0.06 -10.86 -0.46
N ASP A 18 -0.94 -9.97 -0.45
CA ASP A 18 -0.73 -8.58 -0.05
C ASP A 18 -0.49 -8.45 1.46
N HIS A 19 -1.26 -9.19 2.27
CA HIS A 19 -1.00 -9.35 3.70
C HIS A 19 0.40 -9.89 3.98
N GLY A 20 0.89 -10.86 3.19
CA GLY A 20 2.24 -11.40 3.30
C GLY A 20 3.33 -10.34 3.08
N LYS A 21 3.15 -9.46 2.10
CA LYS A 21 4.07 -8.34 1.84
C LYS A 21 4.09 -7.35 2.99
N LEU A 22 2.91 -6.97 3.50
CA LEU A 22 2.80 -6.07 4.64
C LEU A 22 3.46 -6.68 5.89
N LYS A 23 3.19 -7.95 6.18
CA LYS A 23 3.76 -8.68 7.32
C LYS A 23 5.29 -8.79 7.22
N ARG A 24 5.84 -8.93 6.02
CA ARG A 24 7.30 -8.94 5.78
C ARG A 24 7.95 -7.60 6.09
N ILE A 25 7.32 -6.50 5.68
CA ILE A 25 7.82 -5.14 5.97
C ILE A 25 7.78 -4.89 7.48
N ILE A 26 6.64 -5.17 8.13
CA ILE A 26 6.48 -4.99 9.58
C ILE A 26 7.51 -5.80 10.37
N LYS A 27 7.77 -7.05 9.97
CA LYS A 27 8.81 -7.89 10.59
C LYS A 27 10.22 -7.31 10.44
N ALA A 28 10.52 -6.67 9.32
CA ALA A 28 11.82 -6.05 9.08
C ALA A 28 12.04 -4.77 9.93
N THR A 29 10.98 -4.04 10.27
CA THR A 29 11.06 -2.77 11.03
C THR A 29 11.12 -2.93 12.55
N LEU A 30 11.26 -4.14 13.11
CA LEU A 30 11.10 -4.44 14.55
C LEU A 30 9.71 -4.04 15.12
N GLY A 31 8.72 -3.81 14.25
CA GLY A 31 7.41 -3.27 14.61
C GLY A 31 7.36 -1.74 14.64
N PHE A 32 6.15 -1.20 14.79
CA PHE A 32 5.93 0.25 14.88
C PHE A 32 5.83 0.68 16.34
N LYS A 33 6.53 1.76 16.71
CA LYS A 33 6.44 2.34 18.07
C LYS A 33 5.06 2.89 18.43
N SER A 34 4.25 3.29 17.45
CA SER A 34 2.88 3.78 17.67
C SER A 34 1.99 3.58 16.45
N MET A 35 0.67 3.64 16.63
CA MET A 35 -0.29 3.55 15.51
C MET A 35 -0.12 4.69 14.50
N LYS A 36 0.25 5.89 14.98
CA LYS A 36 0.50 7.05 14.11
C LYS A 36 1.67 6.80 13.16
N THR A 37 2.77 6.22 13.66
CA THR A 37 3.93 5.88 12.82
C THR A 37 3.62 4.72 11.89
N ALA A 38 2.88 3.69 12.37
CA ALA A 38 2.40 2.61 11.53
C ALA A 38 1.59 3.12 10.33
N TYR A 39 0.62 4.00 10.58
CA TYR A 39 -0.24 4.55 9.54
C TYR A 39 0.53 5.40 8.53
N ALA A 40 1.44 6.26 8.99
CA ALA A 40 2.28 7.06 8.11
C ALA A 40 3.20 6.19 7.23
N THR A 41 3.80 5.13 7.79
CA THR A 41 4.66 4.22 7.04
C THR A 41 3.88 3.41 6.01
N ILE A 42 2.73 2.85 6.38
CA ILE A 42 1.87 2.10 5.45
C ILE A 42 1.42 3.00 4.30
N LYS A 43 0.95 4.21 4.62
CA LYS A 43 0.54 5.21 3.62
C LYS A 43 1.69 5.58 2.68
N GLY A 44 2.90 5.78 3.20
CA GLY A 44 4.08 6.04 2.37
C GLY A 44 4.45 4.87 1.46
N ILE A 45 4.36 3.63 1.95
CA ILE A 45 4.60 2.44 1.14
C ILE A 45 3.59 2.35 -0.01
N GLU A 46 2.32 2.64 0.23
CA GLU A 46 1.28 2.65 -0.80
C GLU A 46 1.55 3.71 -1.87
N VAL A 47 1.88 4.94 -1.47
CA VAL A 47 2.24 6.03 -2.39
C VAL A 47 3.45 5.63 -3.25
N MET A 48 4.53 5.17 -2.63
CA MET A 48 5.73 4.75 -3.35
C MET A 48 5.45 3.59 -4.30
N ARG A 49 4.53 2.68 -3.94
CA ARG A 49 4.13 1.55 -4.80
C ARG A 49 3.26 2.01 -5.97
N ALA A 50 2.40 3.02 -5.78
CA ALA A 50 1.61 3.63 -6.84
C ALA A 50 2.47 4.43 -7.83
N LEU A 51 3.45 5.20 -7.32
CA LEU A 51 4.48 5.89 -8.11
C LEU A 51 5.29 4.88 -8.94
N ARG A 52 5.88 3.87 -8.30
CA ARG A 52 6.73 2.87 -8.96
C ARG A 52 6.01 2.04 -10.01
N LYS A 53 4.70 1.79 -9.83
CA LYS A 53 3.90 1.05 -10.82
C LYS A 53 3.42 1.93 -11.98
N GLY A 54 3.67 3.24 -11.95
CA GLY A 54 3.09 4.19 -12.90
C GLY A 54 1.57 4.25 -12.81
N GLN A 55 0.97 3.78 -11.72
CA GLN A 55 -0.49 3.78 -11.55
C GLN A 55 -1.05 5.19 -11.40
N ALA A 56 -0.22 6.13 -10.96
CA ALA A 56 -0.62 7.53 -11.00
C ALA A 56 0.13 8.33 -12.07
N SER A 57 0.73 7.66 -13.08
CA SER A 57 1.09 8.31 -14.35
C SER A 57 -0.10 9.07 -14.96
N LEU A 58 -1.33 8.57 -14.75
CA LEU A 58 -2.58 9.26 -15.10
C LEU A 58 -2.74 10.65 -14.47
N PHE A 59 -2.06 10.92 -13.35
CA PHE A 59 -2.15 12.18 -12.59
C PHE A 59 -0.89 13.05 -12.70
N TYR A 60 0.26 12.53 -13.17
CA TYR A 60 1.53 13.27 -13.15
C TYR A 60 2.51 12.99 -14.32
N ASN A 61 2.15 12.18 -15.32
CA ASN A 61 2.89 12.06 -16.60
C ASN A 61 4.41 11.83 -16.49
N GLY A 62 4.90 11.20 -15.41
CA GLY A 62 6.32 10.94 -15.20
C GLY A 62 7.17 12.18 -14.86
N ASN A 63 6.55 13.32 -14.52
CA ASN A 63 7.26 14.52 -14.08
C ASN A 63 7.52 14.48 -12.57
N ILE A 64 8.77 14.76 -12.18
CA ILE A 64 9.23 14.85 -10.78
C ILE A 64 8.34 15.81 -9.95
N LEU A 65 7.88 16.91 -10.56
CA LEU A 65 6.99 17.88 -9.92
C LEU A 65 5.63 17.27 -9.52
N GLY A 66 5.10 16.35 -10.31
CA GLY A 66 3.83 15.71 -9.99
C GLY A 66 3.96 14.61 -8.93
N GLU A 67 5.13 13.98 -8.83
CA GLU A 67 5.44 13.09 -7.70
C GLU A 67 5.53 13.87 -6.39
N VAL A 68 6.24 15.00 -6.39
CA VAL A 68 6.35 15.90 -5.22
C VAL A 68 4.97 16.45 -4.83
N TRP A 69 4.14 16.85 -5.80
CA TRP A 69 2.79 17.31 -5.52
C TRP A 69 1.92 16.23 -4.87
N LEU A 70 2.00 14.98 -5.35
CA LEU A 70 1.27 13.86 -4.77
C LEU A 70 1.69 13.62 -3.31
N VAL A 71 3.00 13.65 -3.04
CA VAL A 71 3.53 13.49 -1.68
C VAL A 71 3.02 14.62 -0.78
N ASN A 72 3.11 15.88 -1.21
CA ASN A 72 2.59 17.01 -0.43
C ASN A 72 1.08 16.90 -0.18
N ARG A 73 0.30 16.45 -1.17
CA ARG A 73 -1.14 16.22 -1.02
C ARG A 73 -1.46 15.08 -0.05
N VAL A 74 -0.69 14.00 -0.06
CA VAL A 74 -0.96 12.82 0.77
C VAL A 74 -0.52 13.02 2.22
N PHE A 75 0.55 13.78 2.43
CA PHE A 75 1.12 14.03 3.76
C PHE A 75 0.76 15.40 4.35
N GLY A 76 0.16 16.30 3.57
CA GLY A 76 -0.22 17.65 4.01
C GLY A 76 0.99 18.53 4.35
N LEU A 77 2.09 18.36 3.60
CA LEU A 77 3.35 19.08 3.76
C LEU A 77 3.34 20.40 2.99
#